data_AF-A0A182EW63-F1
#
_entry.id   AF-A0A182EW63-F1
#
_cell.length_a   1.000
_cell.length_b   1.000
_cell.length_c   1.000
_cell.angle_alpha   90.00
_cell.angle_beta   90.00
_cell.angle_gamma   90.00
#
_symmetry.space_group_name_H-M   'P 1'
#
loop_
_entity.id
_entity.type
_entity.pdbx_description
1 polymer ?
#
loop_
_entity_poly.entity_id
_entity_poly.type
_entity_poly.pdbx_seq_one_letter_code
_entity_poly.pdbx_strand_id
1 'polypeptide(L)'
;MVGQKHFDVARCLRMLPVGSTFTMRLVEPKRTGFNFIAAYNTPKYMRTALGSNETIRFKADGTIVVQEMPNASIINKMNDIFDSYFGFHDNDLAQTVWEMIASCENFTDLKNVLKKSDINDFNFPTELYFDLWGMVDDYRNGRLEKTEISMKKVATDAELLSDE
;
A
#
# COMPACT_ATOMS: atom_id res chain seq x y z
N MET A 1 21.90 -3.71 -30.67
CA MET A 1 22.66 -2.47 -30.92
C MET A 1 23.05 -1.87 -29.58
N VAL A 2 24.32 -1.50 -29.39
CA VAL A 2 24.78 -0.84 -28.15
C VAL A 2 24.76 0.67 -28.37
N GLY A 3 24.26 1.45 -27.41
CA GLY A 3 24.21 2.91 -27.49
C GLY A 3 23.04 3.50 -28.30
N GLN A 4 22.07 2.69 -28.73
CA GLN A 4 20.86 3.18 -29.42
C GLN A 4 19.65 3.28 -28.48
N LYS A 5 18.73 4.20 -28.80
CA LYS A 5 17.50 4.37 -28.04
C LYS A 5 16.51 3.25 -28.37
N HIS A 6 15.58 2.99 -27.46
CA HIS A 6 14.61 1.90 -27.62
C HIS A 6 13.77 2.03 -28.90
N PHE A 7 13.43 3.25 -29.32
CA PHE A 7 12.64 3.48 -30.54
C PHE A 7 13.42 3.20 -31.84
N ASP A 8 14.74 3.40 -31.86
CA ASP A 8 15.58 3.08 -33.02
C ASP A 8 15.66 1.56 -33.22
N VAL A 9 15.81 0.82 -32.12
CA VAL A 9 15.78 -0.66 -32.12
C VAL A 9 14.42 -1.17 -32.59
N ALA A 10 13.33 -0.58 -32.10
CA ALA A 10 11.98 -0.94 -32.51
C ALA A 10 11.74 -0.67 -34.01
N ARG A 11 12.25 0.46 -34.53
CA ARG A 11 12.19 0.77 -35.97
C ARG A 11 12.98 -0.23 -36.80
N CYS A 12 14.18 -0.61 -36.36
CA CYS A 12 15.00 -1.62 -37.04
C CYS A 12 14.27 -2.98 -37.12
N LEU A 13 13.63 -3.41 -36.03
CA LEU A 13 12.85 -4.64 -36.01
C LEU A 13 11.62 -4.56 -36.92
N ARG A 14 10.96 -3.40 -36.99
CA ARG A 14 9.79 -3.18 -37.87
C ARG A 14 10.14 -3.22 -39.37
N MET A 15 11.36 -2.88 -39.75
CA MET A 15 11.81 -2.84 -41.15
C MET A 15 12.27 -4.21 -41.69
N LEU A 16 12.33 -5.25 -40.87
CA LEU A 16 12.75 -6.58 -41.32
C LEU A 16 11.71 -7.20 -42.27
N PRO A 17 12.13 -7.85 -43.37
CA PRO A 17 11.21 -8.46 -44.30
C PRO A 17 10.47 -9.63 -43.65
N VAL A 18 9.15 -9.65 -43.83
CA VAL A 18 8.29 -10.73 -43.31
C VAL A 18 8.66 -12.05 -43.99
N GLY A 19 8.84 -13.10 -43.20
CA GLY A 19 9.26 -14.41 -43.68
C GLY A 19 10.78 -14.60 -43.78
N SER A 20 11.58 -13.60 -43.40
CA SER A 20 13.03 -13.73 -43.30
C SER A 20 13.48 -14.18 -41.91
N THR A 21 14.56 -14.95 -41.85
CA THR A 21 15.23 -15.32 -40.60
C THR A 21 16.23 -14.24 -40.22
N PHE A 22 16.24 -13.84 -38.96
CA PHE A 22 17.25 -12.92 -38.41
C PHE A 22 17.87 -13.49 -37.13
N THR A 23 19.01 -12.95 -36.74
CA THR A 23 19.72 -13.35 -35.51
C THR A 23 19.77 -12.17 -34.55
N MET A 24 19.43 -12.41 -33.28
CA MET A 24 19.51 -11.41 -32.23
C MET A 24 20.48 -11.87 -31.14
N ARG A 25 21.52 -11.06 -30.89
CA ARG A 25 22.43 -11.26 -29.77
C ARG A 25 21.88 -10.53 -28.56
N LEU A 26 21.41 -11.28 -27.57
CA LEU A 26 20.92 -10.76 -26.30
C LEU A 26 21.95 -10.96 -25.20
N VAL A 27 21.95 -10.05 -24.24
CA VAL A 27 22.65 -10.22 -22.97
C VAL A 27 21.57 -10.43 -21.91
N GLU A 28 21.49 -11.63 -21.36
CA GLU A 28 20.56 -11.90 -20.28
C GLU A 28 21.00 -11.16 -19.01
N PRO A 29 20.10 -10.44 -18.32
CA PRO A 29 20.43 -9.90 -17.00
C PRO A 29 20.71 -11.05 -16.03
N LYS A 30 21.69 -10.89 -15.14
CA LYS A 30 21.96 -11.88 -14.09
C LYS A 30 20.72 -12.00 -13.21
N ARG A 31 20.07 -13.17 -13.20
CA ARG A 31 18.89 -13.48 -12.36
C ARG A 31 19.24 -13.75 -10.88
N THR A 32 20.25 -13.07 -10.34
CA THR A 32 20.68 -13.23 -8.95
C THR A 32 20.33 -11.98 -8.17
N GLY A 33 19.30 -12.07 -7.31
CA GLY A 33 18.96 -11.02 -6.37
C GLY A 33 20.18 -10.67 -5.51
N PHE A 34 20.66 -9.44 -5.65
CA PHE A 34 21.44 -8.60 -4.73
C PHE A 34 22.37 -9.22 -3.65
N ASN A 35 22.86 -10.45 -3.79
CA ASN A 35 23.76 -11.09 -2.83
C ASN A 35 25.17 -10.48 -2.79
N PHE A 36 25.49 -9.55 -3.70
CA PHE A 36 26.82 -8.94 -3.82
C PHE A 36 26.95 -7.57 -3.15
N ILE A 37 25.86 -6.97 -2.64
CA ILE A 37 25.93 -5.71 -1.87
C ILE A 37 25.66 -6.03 -0.40
N ALA A 38 26.42 -6.94 0.21
CA ALA A 38 26.40 -7.14 1.65
C ALA A 38 27.27 -6.07 2.34
N ALA A 39 26.67 -5.18 3.13
CA ALA A 39 27.44 -4.37 4.07
C ALA A 39 28.04 -5.33 5.12
N TYR A 40 29.37 -5.38 5.21
CA TYR A 40 30.09 -6.08 6.27
C TYR A 40 29.77 -5.37 7.59
N ASN A 41 28.79 -5.85 8.36
CA ASN A 41 28.70 -5.80 9.84
C ASN A 41 27.29 -5.85 10.47
N THR A 42 26.20 -6.11 9.74
CA THR A 42 24.86 -6.26 10.35
C THR A 42 24.33 -7.70 10.34
N PRO A 43 23.63 -8.14 11.41
CA PRO A 43 23.27 -9.55 11.63
C PRO A 43 22.37 -10.14 10.52
N LYS A 44 22.60 -11.42 10.26
CA LYS A 44 22.27 -12.20 9.05
C LYS A 44 20.76 -12.48 8.79
N TYR A 45 19.81 -11.62 9.15
CA TYR A 45 18.39 -11.96 8.95
C TYR A 45 17.59 -11.09 7.95
N MET A 46 18.08 -9.94 7.50
CA MET A 46 17.16 -8.96 6.89
C MET A 46 17.07 -8.87 5.37
N ARG A 47 17.85 -9.60 4.56
CA ARG A 47 18.11 -9.11 3.18
C ARG A 47 17.92 -10.10 2.04
N THR A 48 16.74 -10.69 1.95
CA THR A 48 16.38 -11.42 0.73
C THR A 48 15.01 -11.11 0.14
N ALA A 49 14.19 -10.25 0.75
CA ALA A 49 12.78 -10.24 0.36
C ALA A 49 12.08 -8.88 0.29
N LEU A 50 12.75 -7.72 0.33
CA LEU A 50 12.02 -6.45 0.14
C LEU A 50 11.49 -6.36 -1.31
N GLY A 51 10.29 -6.87 -1.53
CA GLY A 51 9.50 -6.57 -2.72
C GLY A 51 9.34 -5.06 -2.85
N SER A 52 9.03 -4.57 -4.05
CA SER A 52 9.01 -3.11 -4.34
C SER A 52 8.11 -2.27 -3.41
N ASN A 53 7.25 -2.91 -2.61
CA ASN A 53 6.23 -2.30 -1.78
C ASN A 53 6.34 -2.68 -0.28
N GLU A 54 7.42 -3.34 0.14
CA GLU A 54 7.63 -3.67 1.55
C GLU A 54 8.36 -2.55 2.29
N THR A 55 8.04 -2.36 3.57
CA THR A 55 8.58 -1.33 4.46
C THR A 55 9.06 -1.96 5.77
N ILE A 56 10.16 -1.43 6.31
CA ILE A 56 10.63 -1.78 7.66
C ILE A 56 9.81 -0.98 8.68
N ARG A 57 9.12 -1.67 9.57
CA ARG A 57 8.30 -1.09 10.64
C ARG A 57 8.95 -1.27 11.99
N PHE A 58 8.99 -0.18 12.75
CA PHE A 58 9.36 -0.15 14.15
C PHE A 58 8.09 -0.16 14.99
N LYS A 59 7.89 -1.21 15.79
CA LYS A 59 6.76 -1.31 16.70
C LYS A 59 7.11 -0.73 18.07
N ALA A 60 6.08 -0.29 18.80
CA ALA A 60 6.25 0.32 20.13
C ALA A 60 6.83 -0.65 21.18
N ASP A 61 6.70 -1.96 20.96
CA ASP A 61 7.31 -3.02 21.77
C ASP A 61 8.83 -3.19 21.51
N GLY A 62 9.39 -2.42 20.58
CA GLY A 62 10.80 -2.50 20.16
C GLY A 62 11.06 -3.52 19.05
N THR A 63 10.03 -4.24 18.57
CA THR A 63 10.17 -5.21 17.48
C THR A 63 10.31 -4.50 16.13
N ILE A 64 11.23 -4.97 15.30
CA ILE A 64 11.41 -4.49 13.92
C ILE A 64 10.93 -5.57 12.96
N VAL A 65 9.92 -5.26 12.15
CA VAL A 65 9.32 -6.19 11.19
C VAL A 65 9.35 -5.63 9.78
N VAL A 66 9.50 -6.50 8.78
CA VAL A 66 9.31 -6.12 7.37
C VAL A 66 7.87 -6.48 7.00
N GLN A 67 7.10 -5.50 6.55
CA GLN A 67 5.68 -5.65 6.22
C GLN A 67 5.34 -4.91 4.93
N GLU A 68 4.26 -5.30 4.27
CA GLU A 68 3.72 -4.53 3.16
C GLU A 68 3.26 -3.14 3.63
N MET A 69 3.38 -2.15 2.74
CA MET A 69 2.91 -0.80 3.02
C MET A 69 1.41 -0.82 3.39
N PRO A 70 1.00 -0.15 4.48
CA PRO A 70 -0.40 -0.06 4.86
C PRO A 70 -1.22 0.60 3.76
N ASN A 71 -2.44 0.13 3.56
CA ASN A 71 -3.37 0.81 2.65
C ASN A 71 -3.68 2.20 3.20
N ALA A 72 -3.24 3.24 2.49
CA ALA A 72 -3.35 4.62 2.93
C ALA A 72 -4.80 5.05 3.21
N SER A 73 -5.77 4.51 2.47
CA SER A 73 -7.19 4.82 2.67
C SER A 73 -7.71 4.33 4.03
N ILE A 74 -7.21 3.19 4.50
CA ILE A 74 -7.55 2.65 5.84
C ILE A 74 -6.98 3.57 6.91
N ILE A 75 -5.69 3.91 6.80
CA ILE A 75 -5.02 4.78 7.78
C ILE A 75 -5.67 6.16 7.84
N ASN A 76 -6.01 6.74 6.70
CA ASN A 76 -6.71 8.03 6.65
C ASN A 76 -8.08 7.97 7.32
N LYS A 77 -8.90 6.96 7.03
CA LYS A 77 -10.22 6.83 7.66
C LYS A 77 -10.11 6.57 9.17
N MET A 78 -9.09 5.84 9.60
CA MET A 78 -8.78 5.65 11.02
C MET A 78 -8.45 6.99 11.69
N ASN A 79 -7.64 7.81 11.05
CA ASN A 79 -7.31 9.16 11.51
C ASN A 79 -8.55 10.07 11.53
N ASP A 80 -9.44 9.99 10.55
CA ASP A 80 -10.70 10.76 10.55
C ASP A 80 -11.56 10.42 11.78
N ILE A 81 -11.60 9.14 12.17
CA ILE A 81 -12.26 8.71 13.41
C ILE A 81 -11.52 9.30 14.62
N PHE A 82 -10.21 9.18 14.71
CA PHE A 82 -9.45 9.73 15.84
C PHE A 82 -9.55 11.26 15.95
N ASP A 83 -9.59 11.98 14.84
CA ASP A 83 -9.76 13.44 14.82
C ASP A 83 -11.11 13.84 15.41
N SER A 84 -12.18 13.12 15.03
CA SER A 84 -13.54 13.31 15.56
C SER A 84 -13.61 13.20 17.09
N TYR A 85 -12.81 12.31 17.70
CA TYR A 85 -12.86 12.06 19.14
C TYR A 85 -11.76 12.77 19.95
N PHE A 86 -10.57 12.95 19.37
CA PHE A 86 -9.38 13.42 20.08
C PHE A 86 -8.69 14.63 19.43
N GLY A 87 -9.04 14.98 18.19
CA GLY A 87 -8.46 16.13 17.48
C GLY A 87 -7.01 15.94 17.04
N PHE A 88 -6.59 14.71 16.72
CA PHE A 88 -5.24 14.43 16.24
C PHE A 88 -5.22 13.39 15.11
N HIS A 89 -4.17 13.46 14.28
CA HIS A 89 -3.81 12.43 13.31
C HIS A 89 -2.46 11.82 13.69
N ASP A 90 -2.43 10.49 13.85
CA ASP A 90 -1.22 9.73 14.14
C ASP A 90 -1.26 8.42 13.35
N ASN A 91 -0.47 8.38 12.27
CA ASN A 91 -0.42 7.25 11.35
C ASN A 91 0.10 5.97 12.02
N ASP A 92 1.05 6.09 12.95
CA ASP A 92 1.65 4.94 13.62
C ASP A 92 0.66 4.34 14.62
N LEU A 93 -0.08 5.18 15.36
CA LEU A 93 -1.17 4.73 16.20
C LEU A 93 -2.30 4.11 15.37
N ALA A 94 -2.75 4.80 14.31
CA ALA A 94 -3.80 4.32 13.42
C ALA A 94 -3.48 2.95 12.84
N GLN A 95 -2.25 2.74 12.36
CA GLN A 95 -1.82 1.45 11.85
C GLN A 95 -1.75 0.39 12.95
N THR A 96 -1.27 0.74 14.15
CA THR A 96 -1.21 -0.20 15.29
C THR A 96 -2.59 -0.66 15.70
N VAL A 97 -3.54 0.27 15.84
CA VAL A 97 -4.91 -0.06 16.20
C VAL A 97 -5.58 -0.88 15.09
N TRP A 98 -5.38 -0.51 13.83
CA TRP A 98 -5.87 -1.29 12.69
C TRP A 98 -5.38 -2.74 12.71
N GLU A 99 -4.08 -2.97 12.91
CA GLU A 99 -3.54 -4.34 12.97
C GLU A 99 -4.15 -5.18 14.08
N MET A 100 -4.43 -4.57 15.24
CA MET A 100 -5.05 -5.28 16.36
C MET A 100 -6.49 -5.67 16.03
N ILE A 101 -7.27 -4.77 15.42
CA ILE A 101 -8.72 -4.98 15.25
C ILE A 101 -9.09 -5.67 13.94
N ALA A 102 -8.23 -5.61 12.92
CA ALA A 102 -8.51 -6.19 11.60
C ALA A 102 -8.72 -7.71 11.67
N SER A 103 -8.05 -8.38 12.62
CA SER A 103 -8.14 -9.82 12.84
C SER A 103 -9.32 -10.27 13.71
N CYS A 104 -10.05 -9.35 14.36
CA CYS A 104 -11.14 -9.69 15.29
C CYS A 104 -12.41 -10.18 14.58
N GLU A 105 -12.97 -11.32 14.98
CA GLU A 105 -14.15 -11.89 14.30
C GLU A 105 -15.47 -11.17 14.65
N ASN A 106 -15.57 -10.58 15.85
CA ASN A 106 -16.79 -9.97 16.36
C ASN A 106 -16.52 -8.66 17.10
N PHE A 107 -17.54 -7.80 17.21
CA PHE A 107 -17.48 -6.55 17.98
C PHE A 107 -17.01 -6.74 19.42
N THR A 108 -17.50 -7.78 20.11
CA THR A 108 -17.11 -8.09 21.49
C THR A 108 -15.62 -8.42 21.58
N ASP A 109 -15.08 -9.13 20.58
CA ASP A 109 -13.66 -9.46 20.52
C ASP A 109 -12.82 -8.19 20.31
N LEU A 110 -13.19 -7.33 19.35
CA LEU A 110 -12.57 -6.02 19.14
C LEU A 110 -12.53 -5.21 20.45
N LYS A 111 -13.67 -5.10 21.13
CA LYS A 111 -13.79 -4.36 22.39
C LYS A 111 -12.88 -4.94 23.47
N ASN A 112 -12.79 -6.27 23.56
CA ASN A 112 -11.95 -6.94 24.54
C ASN A 112 -10.46 -6.78 24.23
N VAL A 113 -10.06 -6.88 22.95
CA VAL A 113 -8.68 -6.69 22.48
C VAL A 113 -8.22 -5.28 22.79
N LEU A 114 -9.00 -4.27 22.41
CA LEU A 114 -8.64 -2.87 22.69
C LEU A 114 -8.58 -2.61 24.19
N LYS A 115 -9.56 -3.06 24.98
CA LYS A 115 -9.57 -2.86 26.44
C LYS A 115 -8.39 -3.50 27.18
N LYS A 116 -7.90 -4.63 26.69
CA LYS A 116 -6.75 -5.34 27.30
C LYS A 116 -5.40 -4.79 26.83
N SER A 117 -5.38 -4.04 25.74
CA SER A 117 -4.16 -3.44 25.20
C SER A 117 -3.77 -2.18 25.96
N ASP A 118 -2.48 -1.85 25.94
CA ASP A 118 -1.92 -0.62 26.53
C ASP A 118 -2.51 0.66 25.88
N ILE A 119 -3.15 0.52 24.73
CA ILE A 119 -3.86 1.59 24.04
C ILE A 119 -5.19 1.93 24.75
N ASN A 120 -5.69 1.12 25.68
CA ASN A 120 -6.87 1.51 26.46
C ASN A 120 -6.59 2.59 27.52
N ASP A 121 -5.32 2.92 27.79
CA ASP A 121 -4.97 4.02 28.69
C ASP A 121 -5.50 5.38 28.20
N PHE A 122 -5.89 5.47 26.93
CA PHE A 122 -6.58 6.61 26.34
C PHE A 122 -8.04 6.77 26.80
N ASN A 123 -8.61 5.84 27.58
CA ASN A 123 -10.01 5.87 28.03
C ASN A 123 -11.01 6.08 26.87
N PHE A 124 -10.94 5.20 25.87
CA PHE A 124 -11.77 5.29 24.68
C PHE A 124 -13.28 5.38 24.99
N PRO A 125 -14.01 6.34 24.37
CA PRO A 125 -15.46 6.42 24.51
C PRO A 125 -16.13 5.18 23.92
N THR A 126 -17.33 4.84 24.40
CA THR A 126 -17.99 3.59 24.00
C THR A 126 -18.38 3.59 22.51
N GLU A 127 -18.67 4.78 22.00
CA GLU A 127 -19.06 5.14 20.65
C GLU A 127 -17.93 4.88 19.66
N LEU A 128 -16.69 5.19 20.06
CA LEU A 128 -15.50 4.93 19.24
C LEU A 128 -15.35 3.45 18.88
N TYR A 129 -15.65 2.52 19.81
CA TYR A 129 -15.59 1.08 19.49
C TYR A 129 -16.56 0.70 18.36
N PHE A 130 -17.74 1.33 18.29
CA PHE A 130 -18.72 1.08 17.24
C PHE A 130 -18.24 1.64 15.90
N ASP A 131 -17.66 2.85 15.89
CA ASP A 131 -17.13 3.46 14.66
C ASP A 131 -15.93 2.67 14.11
N LEU A 132 -15.03 2.22 14.99
CA LEU A 132 -13.92 1.35 14.63
C LEU A 132 -14.40 0.02 14.05
N TRP A 133 -15.41 -0.60 14.66
CA TRP A 133 -16.01 -1.82 14.14
C TRP A 133 -16.74 -1.58 12.80
N GLY A 134 -17.44 -0.46 12.66
CA GLY A 134 -18.08 -0.05 11.42
C GLY A 134 -17.06 0.12 10.29
N MET A 135 -15.90 0.69 10.58
CA MET A 135 -14.79 0.79 9.64
C MET A 135 -14.23 -0.60 9.25
N VAL A 136 -14.06 -1.52 10.20
CA VAL A 136 -13.63 -2.90 9.92
C VAL A 136 -14.66 -3.65 9.07
N ASP A 137 -15.95 -3.49 9.36
CA ASP A 137 -17.04 -4.09 8.56
C ASP A 137 -17.09 -3.49 7.14
N ASP A 138 -16.94 -2.18 7.00
CA ASP A 138 -16.83 -1.51 5.70
C ASP A 138 -15.64 -2.04 4.89
N TYR A 139 -14.50 -2.27 5.54
CA TYR A 139 -13.32 -2.84 4.89
C TYR A 139 -13.60 -4.26 4.38
N ARG A 140 -14.15 -5.12 5.24
CA ARG A 140 -14.48 -6.52 4.91
C ARG A 140 -15.48 -6.64 3.77
N ASN A 141 -16.43 -5.70 3.70
CA ASN A 141 -17.43 -5.64 2.65
C ASN A 141 -16.95 -4.86 1.40
N GLY A 142 -15.69 -4.41 1.34
CA GLY A 142 -15.12 -3.68 0.21
C GLY A 142 -15.73 -2.29 -0.02
N ARG A 143 -16.35 -1.69 1.00
CA ARG A 143 -16.99 -0.36 0.93
C ARG A 143 -15.98 0.78 1.06
N LEU A 144 -14.79 0.53 1.64
CA LEU A 144 -13.77 1.57 1.83
C LEU A 144 -13.07 2.01 0.54
N GLU A 145 -12.84 1.11 -0.41
CA GLU A 145 -12.18 1.45 -1.69
C GLU A 145 -13.12 2.14 -2.68
N LYS A 146 -14.43 1.96 -2.51
CA LYS A 146 -15.46 2.46 -3.45
C LYS A 146 -15.70 3.97 -3.32
N THR A 147 -15.29 4.58 -2.20
CA THR A 147 -15.51 6.00 -1.92
C THR A 147 -14.65 6.92 -2.79
N GLU A 148 -13.46 6.48 -3.24
CA GLU A 148 -12.60 7.31 -4.10
C GLU A 148 -13.09 7.42 -5.55
N ILE A 149 -13.84 6.43 -6.04
CA ILE A 149 -14.29 6.40 -7.45
C ILE A 149 -15.44 7.39 -7.70
N SER A 150 -16.16 7.82 -6.65
CA SER A 150 -17.39 8.60 -6.82
C SER A 150 -17.20 10.13 -6.89
N MET A 151 -16.03 10.69 -6.61
CA MET A 151 -15.88 12.16 -6.46
C MET A 151 -15.10 12.87 -7.58
N LYS A 152 -14.74 12.22 -8.70
CA LYS A 152 -13.93 12.90 -9.74
C LYS A 152 -14.35 12.71 -11.19
N LYS A 153 -15.65 12.57 -11.47
CA LYS A 153 -16.13 12.57 -12.87
C LYS A 153 -17.47 13.26 -13.09
N VAL A 154 -17.64 14.50 -12.60
CA VAL A 154 -18.62 15.44 -13.18
C VAL A 154 -18.07 16.86 -13.14
N ALA A 155 -17.42 17.25 -14.24
CA ALA A 155 -17.30 18.63 -14.73
C ALA A 155 -16.98 18.48 -16.24
N THR A 156 -18.02 18.36 -17.07
CA THR A 156 -18.45 19.39 -18.03
C THR A 156 -17.34 19.85 -18.96
N ASP A 157 -17.26 19.20 -20.12
CA ASP A 157 -16.92 19.85 -21.39
C ASP A 157 -17.76 19.15 -22.46
N ALA A 158 -18.94 19.70 -22.70
CA ALA A 158 -19.79 19.38 -23.85
C ALA A 158 -19.82 20.61 -24.77
N GLU A 159 -19.36 20.39 -26.00
CA GLU A 159 -19.69 21.11 -27.23
C GLU A 159 -19.44 22.61 -27.30
N LEU A 160 -18.28 22.97 -27.84
CA LEU A 160 -18.17 24.06 -28.81
C LEU A 160 -17.42 23.53 -30.03
N LEU A 161 -18.15 23.13 -31.08
CA LEU A 161 -17.76 23.24 -32.50
C LEU A 161 -18.85 22.66 -33.43
N SER A 162 -19.74 23.55 -33.89
CA SER A 162 -20.58 23.51 -35.12
C SER A 162 -21.60 24.65 -34.96
N ASP A 163 -21.88 25.60 -35.86
CA ASP A 163 -21.57 25.88 -37.25
C ASP A 163 -21.72 27.41 -37.46
N GLU A 164 -20.81 28.04 -38.20
CA GLU A 164 -21.02 29.01 -39.31
C GLU A 164 -19.69 29.63 -39.76
#